data_AF-A0A2E5NLB3-F1
#
_entry.id   AF-A0A2E5NLB3-F1
#
_cell.length_a   1.000
_cell.length_b   1.000
_cell.length_c   1.000
_cell.angle_alpha   90.00
_cell.angle_beta   90.00
_cell.angle_gamma   90.00
#
_symmetry.space_group_name_H-M   'P 1'
#
loop_
_entity.id
_entity.type
_entity.pdbx_description
1 polymer ?
#
loop_
_entity_poly.entity_id
_entity_poly.type
_entity_poly.pdbx_seq_one_letter_code
_entity_poly.pdbx_strand_id
1 'polypeptide(L)' 'MTKTNHPRIWIGVVYVILLMLVIPWYWPAGDIRHYYGLPLWVISTLIILLITSGFTAWVFLSNTDNDID' A
#
# COMPACT_ATOMS: atom_id res chain seq x y z
N MET A 1 17.71 -13.77 -25.97
CA MET A 1 17.44 -13.97 -24.53
C MET A 1 17.25 -12.59 -23.90
N THR A 2 16.06 -12.02 -24.05
CA THR A 2 15.75 -10.70 -23.52
C THR A 2 15.61 -10.83 -22.01
N LYS A 3 16.65 -10.46 -21.26
CA LYS A 3 16.51 -10.15 -19.83
C LYS A 3 15.52 -8.99 -19.76
N THR A 4 14.25 -9.30 -19.63
CA THR A 4 13.24 -8.34 -19.20
C THR A 4 13.64 -8.04 -17.76
N ASN A 5 14.52 -7.05 -17.59
CA ASN A 5 14.68 -6.35 -16.34
C ASN A 5 13.27 -5.88 -16.03
N HIS A 6 12.51 -6.67 -15.27
CA HIS A 6 11.16 -6.31 -14.85
C HIS A 6 11.42 -5.13 -13.94
N PRO A 7 11.34 -3.89 -14.45
CA PRO A 7 11.80 -2.78 -13.67
C PRO A 7 10.82 -2.76 -12.49
N ARG A 8 11.29 -2.29 -11.34
CA ARG A 8 10.52 -2.17 -10.09
C ARG A 8 9.18 -1.38 -10.23
N ILE A 9 8.74 -1.06 -11.45
CA ILE A 9 7.40 -0.64 -11.87
C ILE A 9 6.31 -1.38 -11.10
N TRP A 10 6.41 -2.70 -10.89
CA TRP A 10 5.36 -3.41 -10.14
C TRP A 10 5.26 -2.94 -8.67
N ILE A 11 6.40 -2.64 -8.02
CA ILE A 11 6.44 -2.02 -6.68
C ILE A 11 5.79 -0.62 -6.73
N GLY A 12 6.09 0.15 -7.78
CA GLY A 12 5.47 1.46 -8.00
C GLY A 12 3.96 1.39 -8.20
N VAL A 13 3.46 0.42 -8.95
CA VAL A 13 2.01 0.20 -9.18
C VAL A 13 1.31 -0.13 -7.86
N VAL A 14 1.88 -1.02 -7.04
CA VAL A 14 1.34 -1.34 -5.72
C VAL A 14 1.28 -0.08 -4.84
N TYR A 15 2.34 0.73 -4.85
CA TYR A 15 2.37 2.00 -4.13
C TYR A 15 1.30 3.00 -4.60
N VAL A 16 1.09 3.15 -5.91
CA VAL A 16 0.05 4.03 -6.47
C VAL A 16 -1.34 3.57 -6.05
N ILE A 17 -1.60 2.26 -6.08
CA ILE A 17 -2.87 1.67 -5.62
C ILE A 17 -3.07 1.93 -4.13
N LEU A 18 -2.04 1.70 -3.30
CA LEU A 18 -2.05 2.00 -1.87
C LEU A 18 -2.34 3.48 -1.60
N LEU A 19 -1.73 4.39 -2.36
CA LEU A 19 -1.90 5.84 -2.23
C LEU A 19 -3.35 6.25 -2.59
N MET A 20 -3.90 5.67 -3.66
CA MET A 20 -5.28 5.87 -4.07
C MET A 20 -6.29 5.31 -3.06
N LEU A 21 -5.92 4.25 -2.34
CA LEU A 21 -6.70 3.65 -1.26
C LEU A 21 -6.64 4.47 0.04
N VAL A 22 -5.47 5.05 0.37
CA VAL A 22 -5.26 5.89 1.58
C VAL A 22 -6.10 7.15 1.52
N ILE A 23 -6.26 7.77 0.35
CA ILE A 23 -7.07 8.98 0.23
C ILE A 23 -8.53 8.54 0.16
N PRO A 24 -9.40 8.90 1.13
CA PRO A 24 -10.79 8.49 1.13
C PRO A 24 -11.64 9.35 0.19
N TRP A 25 -11.17 9.56 -1.04
CA TRP A 25 -11.83 10.32 -2.11
C TRP A 25 -13.12 9.66 -2.60
N TYR A 26 -13.27 8.36 -2.35
CA TYR A 26 -14.46 7.57 -2.69
C TYR A 26 -15.55 7.65 -1.60
N TRP A 27 -15.24 8.25 -0.44
CA TRP A 27 -16.18 8.31 0.67
C TRP A 27 -17.02 9.58 0.61
N PRO A 28 -18.36 9.50 0.54
CA PRO A 28 -19.21 10.69 0.52
C PRO A 28 -19.15 11.42 1.86
N ALA A 29 -19.06 12.76 1.81
CA ALA A 29 -18.89 13.63 2.98
C ALA A 29 -20.01 13.50 4.05
N GLY A 30 -21.14 12.87 3.72
CA GLY A 30 -22.26 12.62 4.62
C GLY A 30 -22.30 11.23 5.24
N ASP A 31 -21.32 10.35 4.98
CA ASP A 31 -21.37 8.97 5.46
C ASP A 31 -20.86 8.88 6.91
N ILE A 32 -21.79 9.11 7.83
CA ILE A 32 -21.66 9.01 9.29
C ILE A 32 -21.60 7.57 9.81
N ARG A 33 -21.13 6.61 9.00
CA ARG A 33 -20.91 5.23 9.45
C ARG A 33 -19.69 5.21 10.38
N HIS A 34 -19.95 5.51 11.64
CA HIS A 34 -19.00 5.38 12.73
C HIS A 34 -19.00 3.93 13.18
N TYR A 35 -17.84 3.29 13.12
CA TYR A 35 -17.62 2.00 13.74
C TYR A 35 -16.73 2.23 14.96
N TYR A 36 -17.20 1.86 16.16
CA TYR A 36 -16.50 2.16 17.44
C TYR A 36 -16.24 3.65 17.73
N GLY A 37 -17.05 4.57 17.19
CA GLY A 37 -16.84 6.01 17.37
C GLY A 37 -15.76 6.62 16.47
N LEU A 38 -15.13 5.79 15.62
CA LEU A 38 -14.20 6.24 14.59
C LEU A 38 -14.86 6.14 13.21
N PRO A 39 -14.64 7.12 12.33
CA PRO A 39 -15.13 7.04 10.97
C PRO A 39 -14.41 5.91 10.21
N LEU A 40 -15.17 5.09 9.46
CA LEU A 40 -14.66 3.89 8.77
C LEU A 40 -13.44 4.16 7.88
N TRP A 41 -13.35 5.35 7.30
CA TRP A 41 -12.21 5.76 6.49
C TRP A 41 -10.87 5.70 7.26
N VAL A 42 -10.86 5.90 8.58
CA VAL A 42 -9.66 5.91 9.44
C VAL A 42 -9.20 4.47 9.65
N ILE A 43 -10.13 3.55 9.83
CA ILE A 43 -9.80 2.12 9.96
C ILE A 43 -9.22 1.63 8.63
N SER A 44 -9.82 2.03 7.50
CA SER A 44 -9.33 1.70 6.18
C SER A 44 -7.90 2.22 5.97
N THR A 45 -7.64 3.52 6.22
CA THR A 45 -6.29 4.08 6.07
C THR A 45 -5.27 3.43 6.98
N LEU A 46 -5.65 3.04 8.19
CA LEU A 46 -4.76 2.40 9.15
C LEU A 46 -4.37 0.98 8.70
N ILE A 47 -5.32 0.21 8.15
CA ILE A 47 -5.03 -1.09 7.53
C ILE A 47 -4.10 -0.90 6.33
N ILE A 48 -4.37 0.08 5.47
CA ILE A 48 -3.56 0.34 4.28
C ILE A 48 -2.13 0.73 4.69
N LEU A 49 -1.96 1.58 5.70
CA LEU A 49 -0.63 1.95 6.24
C LEU A 49 0.13 0.73 6.78
N LEU A 50 -0.56 -0.17 7.47
CA LEU A 50 0.05 -1.42 7.96
C LEU A 50 0.55 -2.26 6.79
N ILE A 51 -0.26 -2.41 5.74
CA ILE A 51 0.11 -3.11 4.51
C ILE A 51 1.30 -2.41 3.83
N THR A 52 1.29 -1.08 3.71
CA THR A 52 2.40 -0.30 3.14
C THR A 52 3.70 -0.55 3.89
N SER A 53 3.66 -0.53 5.23
CA SER A 53 4.82 -0.79 6.07
C SER A 53 5.36 -2.21 5.87
N GLY A 54 4.48 -3.22 5.94
CA GLY A 54 4.87 -4.62 5.72
C GLY A 54 5.41 -4.86 4.31
N PHE A 55 4.77 -4.26 3.29
CA PHE A 55 5.23 -4.33 1.91
C PHE A 55 6.61 -3.67 1.75
N THR A 56 6.85 -2.54 2.41
CA THR A 56 8.16 -1.87 2.39
C THR A 56 9.24 -2.73 3.02
N ALA A 57 8.95 -3.33 4.18
CA ALA A 57 9.87 -4.24 4.86
C ALA A 57 10.16 -5.48 4.00
N TRP A 58 9.13 -6.05 3.38
CA TRP A 58 9.25 -7.18 2.46
C TRP A 58 10.11 -6.83 1.24
N VAL A 59 9.84 -5.70 0.59
CA VAL A 59 10.63 -5.22 -0.55
C VAL A 59 12.08 -5.00 -0.15
N PHE A 60 12.34 -4.42 1.03
CA PHE A 60 13.70 -4.24 1.53
C PHE A 60 14.40 -5.58 1.75
N LEU A 61 13.74 -6.53 2.43
CA LEU A 61 14.28 -7.87 2.67
C LEU A 61 14.58 -8.63 1.37
N SER A 62 13.65 -8.60 0.41
CA SER A 62 13.85 -9.25 -0.89
C SER A 62 14.95 -8.60 -1.72
N ASN A 63 15.23 -7.29 -1.57
CA ASN A 63 16.38 -6.70 -2.27
C ASN A 63 17.70 -7.07 -1.60
N THR A 64 17.75 -7.10 -0.27
CA THR A 64 18.95 -7.51 0.47
C THR A 64 19.37 -8.95 0.13
N ASP A 65 18.41 -9.88 -0.02
CA ASP A 65 18.68 -11.29 -0.36
C ASP A 65 19.33 -11.43 -1.76
N ASN A 66 18.96 -10.58 -2.71
CA ASN A 66 19.52 -10.60 -4.07
C ASN A 66 20.92 -9.94 -4.18
N ASP A 67 21.34 -9.13 -3.21
CA ASP A 67 22.66 -8.48 -3.19
C ASP A 67 23.75 -9.34 -2.51
N ILE A 68 23.37 -10.44 -1.85
CA ILE A 68 24.28 -11.32 -1.10
C ILE A 68 24.78 -12.52 -1.93
N ASP A 69 24.22 -12.78 -3.12
CA ASP A 69 24.67 -13.80 -4.09
C ASP A 69 25.74 -13.30 -5.08
#